data_AF-A0A954WRK2-F1
#
_entry.id   AF-A0A954WRK2-F1
#
_cell.length_a   1.000
_cell.length_b   1.000
_cell.length_c   1.000
_cell.angle_alpha   90.00
_cell.angle_beta   90.00
_cell.angle_gamma   90.00
#
_symmetry.space_group_name_H-M   'P 1'
#
loop_
_entity.id
_entity.type
_entity.pdbx_description
1 polymer ?
#
loop_
_entity_poly.entity_id
_entity_poly.type
_entity_poly.pdbx_seq_one_letter_code
_entity_poly.pdbx_strand_id
1 'polypeptide(L)'
;MTFLQSMLFSGAIGYSGWYFAKHKPTVARTATAIIATSCLALLVALAISAAPKSPSWLRHRMLGHVLIIAVWLYVPLLTGIAITQNDCGWRRTAVRIGMLLLTLAITLFAAATGYMQPPISDIFAEESRNRFVGYHMFALPIALVVMFIYWLRMFRSKSRELRAAENPERAIKEHL
;
A
#
# COMPACT_ATOMS: atom_id res chain seq x y z
N MET A 1 19.88 14.96 -3.01
CA MET A 1 18.94 15.19 -1.89
C MET A 1 19.59 14.62 -0.64
N THR A 2 19.75 15.42 0.42
CA THR A 2 20.39 14.95 1.67
C THR A 2 19.43 14.08 2.48
N PHE A 3 19.95 13.22 3.36
CA PHE A 3 19.13 12.43 4.29
C PHE A 3 18.14 13.31 5.07
N LEU A 4 18.60 14.48 5.51
CA LEU A 4 17.77 15.48 6.20
C LEU A 4 16.60 15.97 5.34
N GLN A 5 16.84 16.25 4.04
CA GLN A 5 15.76 16.66 3.12
C GLN A 5 14.70 15.56 2.96
N SER A 6 15.12 14.28 2.88
CA SER A 6 14.19 13.14 2.82
C SER A 6 13.35 13.00 4.09
N MET A 7 13.96 13.21 5.26
CA MET A 7 13.24 13.20 6.55
C MET A 7 12.21 14.33 6.63
N LEU A 8 12.61 15.56 6.30
CA LEU A 8 11.72 16.72 6.33
C LEU A 8 10.56 16.57 5.35
N PHE A 9 10.82 16.08 4.14
CA PHE A 9 9.80 15.83 3.14
C PHE A 9 8.79 14.77 3.60
N SER A 10 9.27 13.64 4.12
CA SER A 10 8.40 12.57 4.65
C SER A 10 7.60 13.06 5.86
N GLY A 11 8.23 13.85 6.73
CA GLY A 11 7.59 14.49 7.88
C GLY A 11 6.47 15.45 7.47
N ALA A 12 6.69 16.30 6.47
CA ALA A 12 5.68 17.21 5.94
C ALA A 12 4.47 16.47 5.34
N ILE A 13 4.71 15.36 4.64
CA ILE A 13 3.64 14.51 4.11
C ILE A 13 2.84 13.87 5.26
N GLY A 14 3.52 13.32 6.27
CA GLY A 14 2.87 12.76 7.46
C GLY A 14 2.04 13.81 8.22
N TYR A 15 2.58 15.01 8.40
CA TYR A 15 1.85 16.12 9.02
C TYR A 15 0.61 16.51 8.22
N SER A 16 0.71 16.55 6.89
CA SER A 16 -0.44 16.81 6.01
C SER A 16 -1.54 15.77 6.22
N GLY A 17 -1.17 14.49 6.33
CA GLY A 17 -2.11 13.41 6.61
C GLY A 17 -2.79 13.55 7.97
N TRP A 18 -2.01 13.88 9.00
CA TRP A 18 -2.54 14.19 10.33
C TRP A 18 -3.53 15.37 10.29
N TYR A 19 -3.16 16.46 9.60
CA TYR A 19 -3.98 17.66 9.45
C TYR A 19 -5.30 17.37 8.74
N PHE A 20 -5.26 16.66 7.61
CA PHE A 20 -6.47 16.25 6.89
C PHE A 20 -7.36 15.35 7.73
N ALA A 21 -6.79 14.38 8.45
CA ALA A 21 -7.58 13.52 9.32
C ALA A 21 -8.25 14.29 10.46
N LYS A 22 -7.58 15.32 11.01
CA LYS A 22 -8.10 16.14 12.10
C LYS A 22 -9.21 17.07 11.66
N HIS A 23 -9.04 17.75 10.52
CA HIS A 23 -9.96 18.81 10.08
C HIS A 23 -10.99 18.36 9.05
N LYS A 24 -10.71 17.29 8.29
CA LYS A 24 -11.54 16.78 7.20
C LYS A 24 -11.54 15.23 7.21
N PRO A 25 -12.05 14.58 8.28
CA PRO A 25 -11.96 13.14 8.47
C PRO A 25 -12.60 12.33 7.32
N THR A 26 -13.70 12.84 6.73
CA THR A 26 -14.34 12.22 5.56
C THR A 26 -13.42 12.21 4.34
N VAL A 27 -12.72 13.32 4.08
CA VAL A 27 -11.74 13.41 2.97
C VAL A 27 -10.58 12.45 3.21
N ALA A 28 -10.03 12.41 4.43
CA ALA A 28 -8.92 11.51 4.78
C ALA A 28 -9.28 10.03 4.57
N ARG A 29 -10.51 9.63 4.89
CA ARG A 29 -11.00 8.26 4.67
C ARG A 29 -11.18 7.94 3.20
N THR A 30 -11.82 8.84 2.44
CA THR A 30 -12.00 8.67 0.99
C THR A 30 -10.65 8.59 0.30
N ALA A 31 -9.70 9.45 0.66
CA ALA A 31 -8.32 9.40 0.16
C ALA A 31 -7.66 8.06 0.46
N THR A 32 -7.78 7.55 1.70
CA THR A 32 -7.24 6.24 2.09
C THR A 32 -7.80 5.10 1.21
N ALA A 33 -9.11 5.09 0.96
CA ALA A 33 -9.74 4.08 0.13
C ALA A 33 -9.33 4.18 -1.35
N ILE A 34 -9.25 5.40 -1.90
CA ILE A 34 -8.78 5.64 -3.27
C ILE A 34 -7.34 5.16 -3.42
N ILE A 35 -6.46 5.49 -2.48
CA ILE A 35 -5.05 5.09 -2.48
C ILE A 35 -4.92 3.56 -2.47
N ALA A 36 -5.60 2.87 -1.55
CA ALA A 36 -5.49 1.41 -1.49
C ALA A 36 -6.05 0.75 -2.77
N THR A 37 -7.12 1.31 -3.35
CA THR A 37 -7.70 0.84 -4.61
C THR A 37 -6.77 1.08 -5.79
N SER A 38 -6.12 2.24 -5.87
CA SER A 38 -5.18 2.55 -6.94
C SER A 38 -3.92 1.68 -6.86
N CYS A 39 -3.41 1.40 -5.67
CA CYS A 39 -2.32 0.44 -5.47
C CYS A 39 -2.70 -0.98 -5.94
N LEU A 40 -3.91 -1.46 -5.64
CA LEU A 40 -4.40 -2.74 -6.16
C LEU A 40 -4.50 -2.73 -7.69
N ALA A 41 -5.04 -1.66 -8.28
CA ALA A 41 -5.11 -1.53 -9.73
C ALA A 41 -3.72 -1.52 -10.38
N LEU A 42 -2.73 -0.87 -9.76
CA LEU A 42 -1.33 -0.89 -10.19
C LEU A 42 -0.72 -2.28 -10.13
N LEU A 43 -1.01 -3.07 -9.08
CA LEU A 43 -0.56 -4.46 -8.99
C LEU A 43 -1.15 -5.33 -10.09
N VAL A 44 -2.44 -5.16 -10.39
CA VAL A 44 -3.09 -5.85 -11.52
C VAL A 44 -2.43 -5.45 -12.84
N ALA A 45 -2.19 -4.15 -13.06
CA ALA A 45 -1.50 -3.67 -14.25
C ALA A 45 -0.06 -4.23 -14.37
N LEU A 46 0.66 -4.33 -13.25
CA LEU A 46 1.97 -4.97 -13.18
C LEU A 46 1.92 -6.44 -13.59
N ALA A 47 0.96 -7.20 -13.05
CA ALA A 47 0.76 -8.60 -13.40
C ALA A 47 0.44 -8.79 -14.89
N ILE A 48 -0.46 -7.96 -15.44
CA ILE A 48 -0.81 -7.99 -16.87
C ILE A 48 0.41 -7.63 -17.73
N SER A 49 1.19 -6.64 -17.33
CA SER A 49 2.39 -6.20 -18.08
C SER A 49 3.51 -7.24 -18.13
N ALA A 50 3.52 -8.19 -17.19
CA ALA A 50 4.46 -9.32 -17.11
C ALA A 50 4.00 -10.55 -17.91
N ALA A 51 2.83 -10.51 -18.56
CA ALA A 51 2.31 -11.65 -19.31
C ALA A 51 3.26 -12.03 -20.47
N PRO A 52 3.52 -13.34 -20.70
CA PRO A 52 4.55 -13.84 -21.62
C PRO A 52 4.39 -13.45 -23.10
N LYS A 53 3.25 -12.87 -23.50
CA LYS A 53 3.00 -12.36 -24.87
C LYS A 53 3.19 -10.84 -25.02
N SER A 54 3.55 -10.12 -23.95
CA SER A 54 3.70 -8.66 -23.97
C SER A 54 5.19 -8.27 -24.07
N PRO A 55 5.65 -7.64 -25.17
CA PRO A 55 7.06 -7.25 -25.35
C PRO A 55 7.50 -6.05 -24.49
N SER A 56 6.89 -5.83 -23.31
CA SER A 56 7.01 -4.57 -22.59
C SER A 56 7.65 -4.67 -21.22
N TRP A 57 8.87 -5.21 -21.17
CA TRP A 57 9.73 -5.10 -19.98
C TRP A 57 9.79 -3.64 -19.46
N LEU A 58 9.79 -2.67 -20.39
CA LEU A 58 9.76 -1.24 -20.08
C LEU A 58 8.47 -0.81 -19.37
N ARG A 59 7.29 -1.29 -19.81
CA ARG A 59 6.01 -0.96 -19.14
C ARG A 59 5.99 -1.54 -17.73
N HIS A 60 6.39 -2.80 -17.56
CA HIS A 60 6.46 -3.42 -16.24
C HIS A 60 7.41 -2.64 -15.31
N ARG A 61 8.60 -2.29 -15.81
CA ARG A 61 9.58 -1.49 -15.07
C ARG A 61 9.01 -0.11 -14.69
N MET A 62 8.36 0.60 -15.61
CA MET A 62 7.77 1.92 -15.31
C MET A 62 6.66 1.82 -14.26
N LEU A 63 5.75 0.85 -14.40
CA LEU A 63 4.70 0.60 -13.41
C LEU A 63 5.29 0.24 -12.04
N GLY A 64 6.41 -0.49 -12.00
CA GLY A 64 7.12 -0.83 -10.77
C GLY A 64 7.64 0.42 -10.05
N HIS A 65 8.25 1.36 -10.77
CA HIS A 65 8.68 2.63 -10.19
C HIS A 65 7.50 3.46 -9.70
N VAL A 66 6.42 3.53 -10.48
CA VAL A 66 5.20 4.24 -10.07
C VAL A 66 4.66 3.67 -8.77
N LEU A 67 4.62 2.33 -8.62
CA LEU A 67 4.18 1.69 -7.38
C LEU A 67 5.12 2.04 -6.20
N ILE A 68 6.44 2.00 -6.38
CA ILE A 68 7.40 2.35 -5.32
C ILE A 68 7.20 3.80 -4.88
N ILE A 69 7.14 4.74 -5.83
CA ILE A 69 6.94 6.17 -5.55
C ILE A 69 5.61 6.38 -4.84
N ALA A 70 4.54 5.75 -5.33
CA ALA A 70 3.22 5.81 -4.71
C ALA A 70 3.26 5.34 -3.25
N VAL A 71 3.80 4.15 -2.99
CA VAL A 71 3.90 3.62 -1.61
C VAL A 71 4.79 4.49 -0.74
N TRP A 72 5.90 5.02 -1.26
CA TRP A 72 6.79 5.92 -0.54
C TRP A 72 6.07 7.20 -0.10
N LEU A 73 5.24 7.80 -0.96
CA LEU A 73 4.48 9.00 -0.64
C LEU A 73 3.29 8.70 0.28
N TYR A 74 2.60 7.58 0.06
CA TYR A 74 1.37 7.28 0.77
C TYR A 74 1.61 6.79 2.20
N VAL A 75 2.63 5.97 2.45
CA VAL A 75 2.93 5.46 3.79
C VAL A 75 3.08 6.55 4.86
N PRO A 76 3.89 7.63 4.68
CA PRO A 76 3.96 8.71 5.66
C PRO A 76 2.61 9.43 5.80
N LEU A 77 1.92 9.73 4.68
CA LEU A 77 0.62 10.40 4.69
C LEU A 77 -0.39 9.63 5.57
N LEU A 78 -0.46 8.33 5.34
CA LEU A 78 -1.42 7.44 6.00
C LEU A 78 -1.04 7.13 7.44
N THR A 79 0.27 7.18 7.75
CA THR A 79 0.75 7.12 9.13
C THR A 79 0.19 8.31 9.91
N GLY A 80 0.25 9.52 9.35
CA GLY A 80 -0.38 10.70 9.93
C GLY A 80 -1.88 10.53 10.14
N ILE A 81 -2.59 9.99 9.14
CA ILE A 81 -4.04 9.71 9.25
C ILE A 81 -4.34 8.68 10.34
N ALA A 82 -3.55 7.61 10.43
CA ALA A 82 -3.74 6.53 11.39
C ALA A 82 -3.54 7.00 12.84
N ILE A 83 -2.57 7.88 13.08
CA ILE A 83 -2.31 8.48 14.40
C ILE A 83 -3.50 9.31 14.88
N THR A 84 -4.12 10.09 13.99
CA THR A 84 -5.26 10.94 14.37
C THR A 84 -6.53 10.13 14.60
N GLN A 85 -6.74 9.07 13.83
CA GLN A 85 -7.92 8.18 13.93
C GLN A 85 -7.76 7.10 15.02
N ASN A 86 -7.10 7.45 16.14
CA ASN A 86 -6.80 6.57 17.27
C ASN A 86 -8.04 6.18 18.10
N ASP A 87 -9.21 6.11 17.50
CA ASP A 87 -10.48 5.82 18.16
C ASP A 87 -10.61 4.35 18.63
N CYS A 88 -9.51 3.57 18.65
CA CYS A 88 -9.47 2.20 19.17
C CYS A 88 -8.24 1.91 20.05
N GLY A 89 -7.51 2.94 20.48
CA GLY A 89 -6.34 2.80 21.36
C GLY A 89 -5.02 2.49 20.63
N TRP A 90 -3.93 2.76 21.34
CA TRP A 90 -2.55 2.76 20.79
C TRP A 90 -2.18 1.47 20.07
N ARG A 91 -2.66 0.31 20.54
CA ARG A 91 -2.35 -1.01 19.95
C ARG A 91 -2.83 -1.11 18.50
N ARG A 92 -4.07 -0.67 18.20
CA ARG A 92 -4.58 -0.75 16.83
C ARG A 92 -3.88 0.25 15.91
N THR A 93 -3.54 1.42 16.44
CA THR A 93 -2.74 2.42 15.71
C THR A 93 -1.35 1.89 15.38
N ALA A 94 -0.68 1.24 16.34
CA ALA A 94 0.61 0.59 16.11
C ALA A 94 0.53 -0.51 15.06
N VAL A 95 -0.51 -1.36 15.08
CA VAL A 95 -0.73 -2.38 14.05
C VAL A 95 -0.93 -1.76 12.67
N ARG A 96 -1.72 -0.69 12.56
CA ARG A 96 -1.93 0.04 11.28
C ARG A 96 -0.63 0.62 10.73
N ILE A 97 0.17 1.27 11.58
CA ILE A 97 1.46 1.84 11.18
C ILE A 97 2.43 0.71 10.79
N GLY A 98 2.51 -0.35 11.58
CA GLY A 98 3.34 -1.52 11.28
C GLY A 98 2.99 -2.16 9.94
N MET A 99 1.70 -2.23 9.61
CA MET A 99 1.23 -2.68 8.29
C MET A 99 1.65 -1.77 7.14
N LEU A 100 1.59 -0.45 7.32
CA LEU A 100 2.03 0.51 6.29
C LEU A 100 3.55 0.39 6.05
N LEU A 101 4.33 0.28 7.13
CA LEU A 101 5.77 0.07 7.05
C LEU A 101 6.11 -1.28 6.40
N LEU A 102 5.37 -2.34 6.74
CA LEU A 102 5.53 -3.65 6.13
C LEU A 102 5.18 -3.62 4.64
N THR A 103 4.15 -2.88 4.23
CA THR A 103 3.81 -2.68 2.81
C THR A 103 4.95 -2.00 2.05
N LEU A 104 5.57 -0.96 2.63
CA LEU A 104 6.76 -0.33 2.06
C LEU A 104 7.92 -1.32 1.94
N ALA A 105 8.22 -2.05 3.01
CA ALA A 105 9.30 -3.03 3.04
C ALA A 105 9.11 -4.13 1.97
N ILE A 106 7.92 -4.70 1.86
CA ILE A 106 7.59 -5.72 0.85
C ILE A 106 7.68 -5.12 -0.56
N THR A 107 7.23 -3.87 -0.77
CA THR A 107 7.32 -3.21 -2.09
C THR A 107 8.78 -3.00 -2.51
N LEU A 108 9.64 -2.55 -1.59
CA LEU A 108 11.07 -2.39 -1.84
C LEU A 108 11.76 -3.74 -2.08
N PHE A 109 11.37 -4.77 -1.33
CA PHE A 109 11.92 -6.12 -1.51
C PHE A 109 11.46 -6.73 -2.85
N ALA A 110 10.21 -6.52 -3.27
CA ALA A 110 9.72 -6.90 -4.59
C ALA A 110 10.49 -6.19 -5.70
N ALA A 111 10.78 -4.89 -5.54
CA ALA A 111 11.61 -4.16 -6.47
C ALA A 111 13.04 -4.73 -6.54
N ALA A 112 13.69 -4.94 -5.40
CA ALA A 112 15.05 -5.48 -5.32
C ALA A 112 15.15 -6.86 -5.97
N THR A 113 14.22 -7.77 -5.66
CA THR A 113 14.16 -9.11 -6.26
C THR A 113 13.89 -9.07 -7.78
N GLY A 114 13.19 -8.05 -8.28
CA GLY A 114 12.99 -7.85 -9.71
C GLY A 114 14.24 -7.35 -10.45
N TYR A 115 15.12 -6.62 -9.76
CA TYR A 115 16.38 -6.12 -10.32
C TYR A 115 17.55 -7.10 -10.19
N MET A 116 17.57 -7.91 -9.13
CA MET A 116 18.69 -8.81 -8.79
C MET A 116 18.61 -10.16 -9.51
N GLN A 117 18.25 -10.20 -10.80
CA GLN A 117 18.28 -11.47 -11.54
C GLN A 117 19.72 -12.03 -11.50
N PRO A 118 19.94 -13.22 -10.91
CA PRO A 118 21.30 -13.76 -10.76
C PRO A 118 21.91 -14.07 -12.13
N PRO A 119 23.23 -13.90 -12.29
CA PRO A 119 23.93 -14.20 -13.53
C PRO A 119 23.75 -15.68 -13.91
N ILE A 120 23.72 -15.95 -15.22
CA ILE A 120 23.33 -17.23 -15.82
C ILE A 120 24.36 -18.36 -15.56
N SER A 121 25.54 -18.05 -15.04
CA SER A 121 26.73 -18.90 -15.18
C SER A 121 27.03 -19.89 -14.05
N ASP A 122 26.15 -20.13 -13.08
CA ASP A 122 26.45 -21.05 -11.97
C ASP A 122 25.27 -21.96 -11.58
N ILE A 123 25.53 -23.26 -11.39
CA ILE A 123 24.48 -24.27 -11.12
C ILE A 123 23.86 -24.06 -9.73
N PHE A 124 24.65 -23.65 -8.73
CA PHE A 124 24.14 -23.19 -7.43
C PHE A 124 23.36 -21.87 -7.52
N ALA A 125 23.55 -21.11 -8.60
CA ALA A 125 22.75 -19.92 -8.88
C ALA A 125 21.35 -20.27 -9.40
N GLU A 126 21.11 -21.47 -9.95
CA GLU A 126 19.80 -21.86 -10.49
C GLU A 126 18.75 -22.06 -9.40
N GLU A 127 19.08 -22.76 -8.30
CA GLU A 127 18.15 -22.92 -7.18
C GLU A 127 17.84 -21.57 -6.52
N SER A 128 18.87 -20.77 -6.26
CA SER A 128 18.72 -19.42 -5.72
C SER A 128 17.86 -18.56 -6.65
N ARG A 129 18.10 -18.61 -7.96
CA ARG A 129 17.29 -17.93 -8.99
C ARG A 129 15.84 -18.34 -8.93
N ASN A 130 15.55 -19.64 -8.86
CA ASN A 130 14.18 -20.15 -8.80
C ASN A 130 13.46 -19.65 -7.54
N ARG A 131 14.15 -19.57 -6.41
CA ARG A 131 13.61 -18.96 -5.17
C ARG A 131 13.33 -17.46 -5.35
N PHE A 132 14.26 -16.70 -5.92
CA PHE A 132 14.10 -15.27 -6.19
C PHE A 132 12.92 -15.00 -7.14
N VAL A 133 12.81 -15.77 -8.23
CA VAL A 133 11.70 -15.70 -9.17
C VAL A 133 10.38 -16.07 -8.48
N GLY A 134 10.37 -17.12 -7.67
CA GLY A 134 9.18 -17.52 -6.90
C GLY A 134 8.70 -16.44 -5.93
N TYR A 135 9.62 -15.79 -5.21
CA TYR A 135 9.29 -14.67 -4.34
C TYR A 135 8.74 -13.48 -5.12
N HIS A 136 9.42 -13.08 -6.20
CA HIS A 136 9.04 -11.92 -6.99
C HIS A 136 7.72 -12.10 -7.74
N MET A 137 7.49 -13.28 -8.32
CA MET A 137 6.30 -13.54 -9.14
C MET A 137 5.06 -13.90 -8.33
N PHE A 138 5.22 -14.53 -7.15
CA PHE A 138 4.08 -15.06 -6.39
C PHE A 138 4.01 -14.51 -4.97
N ALA A 139 5.00 -14.82 -4.12
CA ALA A 139 4.88 -14.58 -2.69
C ALA A 139 4.69 -13.08 -2.35
N LEU A 140 5.51 -12.21 -2.93
CA LEU A 140 5.49 -10.77 -2.64
C LEU A 140 4.24 -10.08 -3.22
N PRO A 141 3.85 -10.31 -4.49
CA PRO A 141 2.59 -9.77 -5.01
C PRO A 141 1.36 -10.21 -4.21
N ILE A 142 1.27 -11.50 -3.84
CA ILE A 142 0.16 -12.02 -3.03
C ILE A 142 0.13 -11.33 -1.65
N ALA A 143 1.28 -11.22 -0.99
CA ALA A 143 1.38 -10.53 0.29
C ALA A 143 0.91 -9.07 0.19
N LEU A 144 1.31 -8.34 -0.86
CA LEU A 144 0.85 -6.96 -1.10
C LEU A 144 -0.66 -6.90 -1.33
N VAL A 145 -1.23 -7.79 -2.14
CA VAL A 145 -2.69 -7.86 -2.37
C VAL A 145 -3.43 -8.07 -1.05
N VAL A 146 -2.99 -9.03 -0.23
CA VAL A 146 -3.60 -9.30 1.09
C VAL A 146 -3.51 -8.06 1.99
N MET A 147 -2.36 -7.39 2.04
CA MET A 147 -2.17 -6.17 2.82
C MET A 147 -3.13 -5.05 2.37
N PHE A 148 -3.24 -4.79 1.06
CA PHE A 148 -4.13 -3.75 0.54
C PHE A 148 -5.62 -4.09 0.72
N ILE A 149 -6.02 -5.37 0.60
CA ILE A 149 -7.40 -5.80 0.89
C ILE A 149 -7.73 -5.62 2.36
N TYR A 150 -6.85 -6.08 3.25
CA TYR A 150 -7.05 -5.90 4.70
C TYR A 150 -7.12 -4.42 5.06
N TRP A 151 -6.28 -3.60 4.42
CA TRP A 151 -6.29 -2.17 4.58
C TRP A 151 -7.63 -1.56 4.12
N LEU A 152 -8.15 -1.88 2.93
CA LEU A 152 -9.50 -1.44 2.50
C LEU A 152 -10.59 -1.82 3.51
N ARG A 153 -10.52 -3.02 4.09
CA ARG A 153 -11.47 -3.48 5.12
C ARG A 153 -11.40 -2.64 6.39
N MET A 154 -10.21 -2.33 6.88
CA MET A 154 -10.02 -1.54 8.12
C MET A 154 -10.64 -0.14 8.04
N PHE A 155 -10.70 0.48 6.86
CA PHE A 155 -11.23 1.84 6.70
C PHE A 155 -12.70 1.88 6.22
N ARG A 156 -13.26 0.77 5.71
CA ARG A 156 -14.68 0.70 5.32
C ARG A 156 -15.66 0.59 6.49
N SER A 157 -15.34 -0.15 7.56
CA SER A 157 -16.32 -0.49 8.61
C SER A 157 -16.92 0.75 9.30
N LYS A 158 -16.10 1.76 9.62
CA LYS A 158 -16.55 2.99 10.28
C LYS A 158 -17.38 3.93 9.40
N SER A 159 -17.28 3.82 8.08
CA SER A 159 -18.07 4.67 7.17
C SER A 159 -19.55 4.30 7.14
N ARG A 160 -19.88 3.05 7.53
CA ARG A 160 -21.27 2.61 7.71
C ARG A 160 -21.82 3.06 9.05
N GLU A 161 -21.08 2.86 10.13
CA GLU A 161 -21.48 3.26 11.48
C GLU A 161 -21.73 4.77 11.59
N LEU A 162 -20.86 5.61 11.01
CA LEU A 162 -21.04 7.06 11.06
C LEU A 162 -22.14 7.56 10.12
N ARG A 163 -22.34 6.91 8.95
CA ARG A 163 -23.50 7.22 8.09
C ARG A 163 -24.82 6.79 8.73
N ALA A 164 -24.82 5.69 9.47
CA ALA A 164 -25.96 5.26 10.27
C ALA A 164 -26.23 6.22 11.43
N ALA A 165 -25.18 6.77 12.06
CA ALA A 165 -25.31 7.78 13.10
C ALA A 165 -25.79 9.14 12.57
N GLU A 166 -25.38 9.53 11.36
CA GLU A 166 -25.81 10.78 10.70
C GLU A 166 -27.22 10.68 10.10
N ASN A 167 -27.73 9.47 9.81
CA ASN A 167 -29.07 9.25 9.29
C ASN A 167 -29.65 7.89 9.74
N PRO A 168 -30.16 7.81 10.98
CA PRO A 168 -30.61 6.54 11.57
C PRO A 168 -31.79 5.92 10.82
N GLU A 169 -32.65 6.72 10.19
CA GLU A 169 -33.79 6.23 9.39
C GLU A 169 -33.34 5.44 8.16
N ARG A 170 -32.19 5.79 7.58
CA ARG A 170 -31.63 5.08 6.41
C ARG A 170 -31.02 3.73 6.80
N ALA A 171 -30.45 3.63 8.00
CA ALA A 171 -29.87 2.38 8.52
C ALA A 171 -30.94 1.33 8.84
N ILE A 172 -32.12 1.75 9.30
CA ILE A 172 -33.27 0.87 9.53
C ILE A 172 -33.78 0.25 8.22
N LYS A 173 -33.75 1.00 7.11
CA LYS A 173 -34.16 0.51 5.78
C LYS A 173 -33.16 -0.45 5.11
N GLU A 174 -31.89 -0.45 5.50
CA GLU A 174 -30.88 -1.38 4.96
C GLU A 174 -30.84 -2.73 5.70
N HIS A 175 -31.64 -2.89 6.76
CA HIS A 175 -31.69 -4.10 7.60
C HIS A 175 -33.07 -4.76 7.67
N LEU A 176 -34.06 -4.23 6.95
CA LEU A 176 -35.34 -4.88 6.63
C LEU A 176 -35.29 -5.41 5.20
#